data_AF-A0A6V8ES39-F1
#
_entry.id   AF-A0A6V8ES39-F1
#
_cell.length_a   1.000
_cell.length_b   1.000
_cell.length_c   1.000
_cell.angle_alpha   90.00
_cell.angle_beta   90.00
_cell.angle_gamma   90.00
#
_symmetry.space_group_name_H-M   'P 1'
#
loop_
_entity.id
_entity.type
_entity.pdbx_description
1 polymer ?
#
loop_
_entity_poly.entity_id
_entity_poly.type
_entity_poly.pdbx_seq_one_letter_code
_entity_poly.pdbx_strand_id
1 'polypeptide(L)'
;MEQAILGGGCFWCVEGAYKRIKGIQSALPGYAGGPRPNPTYEEVCSGATGHAEIVIIDYDPEIISFDTILEVFFTVHDPTQLNRQG
;
A
#
# COMPACT_ATOMS: atom_id res chain seq x y z
N MET A 1 -3.36 17.30 -6.06
CA MET A 1 -2.64 16.21 -5.38
C MET A 1 -3.51 15.65 -4.31
N GLU A 2 -3.70 14.34 -4.32
CA GLU A 2 -4.43 13.56 -3.32
C GLU A 2 -3.56 12.37 -2.89
N GLN A 3 -3.97 11.72 -1.80
CA GLN A 3 -3.23 10.60 -1.21
C GLN A 3 -4.14 9.40 -0.97
N ALA A 4 -3.68 8.23 -1.39
CA ALA A 4 -4.28 6.94 -1.09
C ALA A 4 -3.33 6.08 -0.24
N ILE A 5 -3.89 5.32 0.70
CA ILE A 5 -3.14 4.39 1.55
C ILE A 5 -3.73 3.00 1.35
N LEU A 6 -2.92 2.08 0.82
CA LEU A 6 -3.38 0.74 0.44
C LEU A 6 -2.49 -0.34 1.05
N GLY A 7 -3.09 -1.38 1.64
CA GLY A 7 -2.38 -2.54 2.19
C GLY A 7 -2.82 -3.82 1.47
N GLY A 8 -1.87 -4.53 0.84
CA GLY A 8 -2.16 -5.66 -0.05
C GLY A 8 -1.16 -6.82 0.05
N GLY A 9 -0.42 -6.93 1.15
CA GLY A 9 0.69 -7.88 1.30
C GLY A 9 2.04 -7.17 1.17
N CYS A 10 3.05 -7.84 0.60
CA CYS A 10 4.40 -7.29 0.50
C CYS A 10 4.41 -5.93 -0.20
N PHE A 11 4.82 -4.88 0.52
CA PHE A 11 4.80 -3.52 0.00
C PHE A 11 5.70 -3.29 -1.24
N TRP A 12 6.74 -4.12 -1.46
CA TRP A 12 7.64 -4.02 -2.60
C TRP A 12 6.95 -4.45 -3.90
N CYS A 13 6.07 -5.45 -3.79
CA CYS A 13 5.25 -5.89 -4.91
C CYS A 13 4.19 -4.83 -5.25
N VAL A 14 3.52 -4.32 -4.22
CA VAL A 14 2.44 -3.32 -4.39
C VAL A 14 2.99 -1.99 -4.90
N GLU A 15 4.07 -1.45 -4.32
CA GLU A 15 4.69 -0.20 -4.80
C GLU A 15 5.16 -0.35 -6.24
N GLY A 16 5.67 -1.54 -6.60
CA GLY A 16 6.21 -1.85 -7.91
C GLY A 16 5.16 -1.70 -9.02
N ALA A 17 3.90 -2.02 -8.72
CA ALA A 17 2.79 -1.88 -9.65
C ALA A 17 2.47 -0.42 -10.01
N TYR A 18 2.75 0.52 -9.11
CA TYR A 18 2.46 1.94 -9.30
C TYR A 18 3.62 2.73 -9.92
N LYS A 19 4.84 2.16 -9.92
CA LYS A 19 6.00 2.80 -10.52
C LYS A 19 5.74 3.07 -12.00
N ARG A 20 5.99 4.32 -12.42
CA ARG A 20 5.89 4.80 -13.82
C ARG A 20 4.46 4.92 -14.36
N ILE A 21 3.43 4.79 -13.52
CA ILE A 21 2.06 5.15 -13.94
C ILE A 21 1.98 6.68 -14.04
N LYS A 22 1.45 7.17 -15.17
CA LYS A 22 1.24 8.61 -15.38
C LYS A 22 0.21 9.13 -14.39
N GLY A 23 0.52 10.24 -13.71
CA GLY A 23 -0.34 10.82 -12.68
C GLY A 23 0.01 10.36 -11.26
N ILE A 24 0.86 9.35 -11.10
CA ILE A 24 1.43 8.97 -9.80
C ILE A 24 2.73 9.73 -9.59
N GLN A 25 2.79 10.52 -8.54
CA GLN A 25 3.96 11.31 -8.15
C GLN A 25 4.91 10.48 -7.28
N SER A 26 4.36 9.70 -6.34
CA SER A 26 5.12 8.87 -5.42
C SER A 26 4.33 7.61 -5.04
N ALA A 27 5.04 6.54 -4.72
CA ALA A 27 4.50 5.33 -4.10
C ALA A 27 5.54 4.86 -3.08
N LEU A 28 5.28 5.09 -1.80
CA LEU A 28 6.25 4.86 -0.72
C LEU A 28 5.78 3.75 0.22
N PRO A 29 6.68 2.84 0.65
CA PRO A 29 6.35 1.81 1.62
C PRO A 29 6.17 2.39 3.01
N GLY A 30 5.30 1.79 3.82
CA GLY A 30 5.09 2.17 5.22
C GLY A 30 4.35 1.10 6.03
N TYR A 31 3.97 1.48 7.26
CA TYR A 31 3.23 0.63 8.19
C TYR A 31 2.04 1.40 8.78
N ALA A 32 0.85 0.80 8.79
CA ALA A 32 -0.36 1.41 9.33
C ALA A 32 -1.37 0.36 9.84
N GLY A 33 -2.38 0.82 10.59
CA GLY A 33 -3.48 0.00 11.10
C GLY A 33 -3.28 -0.57 12.51
N GLY A 34 -2.05 -0.56 13.02
CA GLY A 34 -1.71 -1.01 14.36
C GLY A 34 -1.66 0.12 15.40
N PRO A 35 -1.78 -0.19 16.72
CA PRO A 35 -1.74 0.81 17.78
C PRO A 35 -0.33 1.28 18.19
N ARG A 36 0.74 0.60 17.78
CA ARG A 36 2.12 0.95 18.20
C ARG A 36 2.62 2.19 17.44
N PRO A 37 3.02 3.28 18.11
CA PRO A 37 3.60 4.43 17.44
C PRO A 37 5.04 4.14 16.97
N ASN A 38 5.43 4.67 15.81
CA ASN A 38 6.79 4.61 15.24
C ASN A 38 7.43 3.20 15.25
N PRO A 39 6.78 2.16 14.70
CA PRO A 39 7.32 0.81 14.71
C PRO A 39 8.55 0.66 13.79
N THR A 40 9.48 -0.23 14.13
CA THR A 40 10.53 -0.67 13.20
C THR A 40 10.06 -1.83 12.32
N TYR A 41 10.79 -2.12 11.24
CA TYR A 41 10.50 -3.24 10.35
C TYR A 41 10.47 -4.58 11.12
N GLU A 42 11.47 -4.83 11.97
CA GLU A 42 11.59 -6.07 12.74
C GLU A 42 10.41 -6.25 13.70
N GLU A 43 9.95 -5.16 14.30
CA GLU A 43 8.77 -5.20 15.17
C GLU A 43 7.50 -5.56 14.38
N VAL A 44 7.31 -4.99 13.19
CA VAL A 44 6.17 -5.32 12.33
C VAL A 44 6.24 -6.78 11.86
N CYS A 45 7.41 -7.25 11.42
CA CYS A 45 7.63 -8.65 11.03
C CYS A 45 7.35 -9.64 12.16
N SER A 46 7.47 -9.22 13.43
CA SER A 46 7.11 -10.07 14.58
C SER A 46 5.59 -10.27 14.74
N GLY A 47 4.77 -9.46 14.08
CA GLY A 47 3.30 -9.43 14.20
C GLY A 47 2.80 -8.73 15.47
N ALA A 48 3.67 -8.34 16.40
CA ALA A 48 3.28 -7.79 17.70
C ALA A 48 2.76 -6.35 17.66
N THR A 49 2.93 -5.64 16.55
CA THR A 49 2.55 -4.23 16.43
C THR A 49 1.12 -4.02 15.94
N GLY A 50 0.52 -5.04 15.31
CA GLY A 50 -0.78 -4.95 14.64
C GLY A 50 -0.79 -4.12 13.36
N HIS A 51 0.36 -3.64 12.88
CA HIS A 51 0.44 -2.92 11.61
C HIS A 51 0.44 -3.87 10.42
N ALA A 52 -0.19 -3.43 9.33
CA ALA A 52 -0.01 -3.99 8.00
C ALA A 52 1.09 -3.24 7.25
N GLU A 53 1.76 -3.95 6.34
CA GLU A 53 2.53 -3.30 5.28
C GLU A 53 1.57 -2.56 4.33
N ILE A 54 1.89 -1.30 4.06
CA ILE A 54 1.08 -0.42 3.21
C ILE A 54 1.96 0.31 2.18
N VAL A 55 1.32 0.86 1.16
CA VAL A 55 1.89 1.80 0.21
C VAL A 55 1.10 3.11 0.26
N ILE A 56 1.82 4.21 0.42
CA ILE A 56 1.29 5.58 0.38
C ILE A 56 1.49 6.10 -1.04
N ILE A 57 0.39 6.38 -1.73
CA ILE A 57 0.38 6.80 -3.13
C ILE A 57 -0.04 8.26 -3.19
N ASP A 58 0.88 9.14 -3.59
CA ASP A 58 0.55 10.52 -3.93
C ASP A 58 0.28 10.62 -5.43
N TYR A 59 -0.91 11.09 -5.80
CA TYR A 59 -1.34 11.16 -7.20
C TYR A 59 -2.04 12.48 -7.55
N ASP A 60 -2.09 12.77 -8.85
CA ASP A 60 -2.83 13.88 -9.41
C ASP A 60 -4.21 13.41 -9.93
N PRO A 61 -5.32 13.77 -9.24
CA PRO A 61 -6.66 13.35 -9.62
C PRO A 61 -7.11 13.91 -10.98
N GLU A 62 -6.45 14.94 -11.51
CA GLU A 62 -6.73 15.44 -12.87
C GLU A 62 -6.13 14.54 -13.96
N ILE A 63 -5.19 13.65 -13.61
CA ILE A 63 -4.49 12.76 -14.54
C ILE A 63 -4.92 11.30 -14.35
N ILE A 64 -5.13 10.85 -13.11
CA ILE A 64 -5.55 9.48 -12.78
C ILE A 64 -6.59 9.52 -11.66
N SER A 65 -7.69 8.77 -11.82
CA SER A 65 -8.74 8.69 -10.81
C SER A 65 -8.36 7.69 -9.71
N PHE A 66 -8.97 7.88 -8.53
CA PHE A 66 -8.87 6.91 -7.44
C PHE A 66 -9.38 5.52 -7.84
N ASP A 67 -10.45 5.46 -8.66
CA ASP A 67 -10.98 4.20 -9.17
C ASP A 67 -9.94 3.41 -9.98
N THR A 68 -9.17 4.07 -10.86
CA THR A 68 -8.08 3.42 -11.59
C THR A 68 -6.96 2.93 -10.66
N ILE A 69 -6.67 3.67 -9.58
CA ILE A 69 -5.72 3.21 -8.57
C ILE A 69 -6.22 1.92 -7.91
N LEU A 70 -7.52 1.85 -7.56
CA LEU A 70 -8.13 0.64 -7.00
C LEU A 70 -8.18 -0.52 -8.00
N GLU A 71 -8.43 -0.25 -9.29
CA GLU A 71 -8.37 -1.28 -10.33
C GLU A 71 -6.98 -1.93 -10.37
N VAL A 72 -5.91 -1.12 -10.37
CA VAL A 72 -4.54 -1.65 -10.29
C VAL A 72 -4.35 -2.46 -9.00
N PHE A 73 -4.77 -1.91 -7.85
CA PHE A 73 -4.66 -2.57 -6.56
C PHE A 73 -5.27 -3.99 -6.57
N PHE A 74 -6.48 -4.16 -7.07
CA PHE A 74 -7.16 -5.46 -7.10
C PHE A 74 -6.59 -6.47 -8.11
N THR A 75 -5.65 -6.06 -8.98
CA THR A 75 -4.94 -6.99 -9.88
C THR A 75 -3.63 -7.54 -9.30
N VAL A 76 -3.09 -6.91 -8.25
CA VAL A 76 -1.73 -7.21 -7.73
C VAL A 76 -1.73 -7.98 -6.41
N HIS A 77 -2.90 -8.27 -5.85
CA HIS A 77 -3.05 -9.04 -4.62
C HIS A 77 -4.36 -9.84 -4.63
N ASP A 78 -4.45 -10.90 -3.84
CA ASP A 78 -5.70 -11.63 -3.57
C ASP A 78 -6.42 -11.02 -2.34
N PRO A 79 -7.55 -10.30 -2.52
CA PRO A 79 -8.30 -9.67 -1.42
C PRO A 79 -9.16 -10.66 -0.62
N THR A 80 -9.14 -11.95 -0.95
CA THR A 80 -9.96 -12.97 -0.28
C THR A 80 -9.21 -13.73 0.82
N GLN A 81 -7.93 -13.40 1.03
CA GLN A 81 -7.07 -14.04 2.02
C GLN A 81 -6.98 -13.21 3.31
N LEU A 82 -7.58 -13.72 4.39
CA LEU A 82 -7.50 -13.10 5.70
C LEU A 82 -6.10 -13.28 6.31
N ASN A 83 -5.44 -12.17 6.66
CA ASN A 83 -4.11 -12.13 7.30
C ASN A 83 -3.01 -12.87 6.51
N ARG A 84 -3.11 -12.94 5.19
CA ARG A 84 -2.13 -13.60 4.31
C ARG A 84 -2.13 -12.97 2.92
N GLN A 85 -0.98 -13.05 2.24
CA GLN A 85 -0.89 -12.89 0.79
C GLN A 85 0.08 -13.94 0.23
N GLY A 86 -0.38 -14.70 -0.78
CA GLY A 86 0.32 -15.85 -1.35
C GLY A 86 -0.22 -17.22 -0.95
#